data_AF-W6URD9-F1
#
_entry.id   AF-W6URD9-F1
#
_cell.length_a   1.000
_cell.length_b   1.000
_cell.length_c   1.000
_cell.angle_alpha   90.00
_cell.angle_beta   90.00
_cell.angle_gamma   90.00
#
_symmetry.space_group_name_H-M   'P 1'
#
loop_
_entity.id
_entity.type
_entity.pdbx_description
1 polymer ?
#
loop_
_entity_poly.entity_id
_entity_poly.type
_entity_poly.pdbx_seq_one_letter_code
_entity_poly.pdbx_strand_id
1 'polypeptide(L)'
;MAKSSKSSKKGKGSKGKTKGSKDAAKSKSKGSGKKVVDETPPVDVAVQTCPNNFCYLCCFQLHDAAAIQSHVLLLSHASQNFGDTDLSHLCRLCHERIPLKWGPTHKCCSLKTSFISRNTSVPALKGGAPFQCLFCRGKPLKSRSDLVVHLLAFHRPDRPRGQCGLCDFHFEELPPSPPTTKIPPPSPNADLETVKQYRMALRDAELSELLKLESAELKLGEIKLEKHCATDHNPVYRIVSREAVQEYTHLREPYACFLCRRTYKNNWDFHAHVLCRHGQKSELRGRLLTCAMCGEASSSEEGFDKHVHTRHVFAPQCLADYWTKNELLQEYVCCATTCATCWEIYEEDFELQAHILVAHTAPRFLQCGWCNTDFSGGFEPLDGFLIFLNHEHNHARGLHAAALELHMTAKAMSPALPDDLSKEAVEAALRALGGGGGDEEVKSGKSKSKDKSKSKGSKDKASKSKKNDSSKGGKSKGSKKKKK
;
A
#
# COMPACT_ATOMS: atom_id res chain seq x y z
N MET A 1 65.44 -8.49 -12.82
CA MET A 1 66.25 -8.04 -11.67
C MET A 1 65.55 -8.56 -10.41
N ALA A 2 65.87 -9.74 -9.87
CA ALA A 2 66.95 -10.02 -8.89
C ALA A 2 66.80 -9.13 -7.64
N LYS A 3 66.57 -9.59 -6.39
CA LYS A 3 67.06 -10.78 -5.66
C LYS A 3 66.27 -11.04 -4.35
N SER A 4 66.21 -12.33 -3.99
CA SER A 4 66.45 -12.96 -2.65
C SER A 4 65.65 -12.54 -1.39
N SER A 5 65.34 -13.38 -0.38
CA SER A 5 65.30 -14.84 -0.11
C SER A 5 65.16 -15.04 1.42
N LYS A 6 64.47 -16.11 1.89
CA LYS A 6 64.80 -17.10 2.98
C LYS A 6 65.46 -16.62 4.31
N SER A 7 65.34 -17.22 5.50
CA SER A 7 64.61 -18.35 6.10
C SER A 7 65.13 -18.58 7.55
N SER A 8 64.24 -18.97 8.48
CA SER A 8 64.36 -20.10 9.45
C SER A 8 65.29 -20.13 10.71
N LYS A 9 64.70 -20.80 11.74
CA LYS A 9 65.22 -21.65 12.86
C LYS A 9 65.42 -21.02 14.27
N LYS A 10 65.29 -21.71 15.41
CA LYS A 10 64.56 -22.91 15.94
C LYS A 10 65.04 -23.16 17.40
N GLY A 11 64.19 -23.69 18.29
CA GLY A 11 64.55 -24.48 19.50
C GLY A 11 63.84 -24.02 20.78
N LYS A 12 63.27 -24.83 21.69
CA LYS A 12 63.26 -26.27 22.05
C LYS A 12 61.86 -26.61 22.64
N GLY A 13 61.17 -27.72 22.34
CA GLY A 13 61.26 -29.06 22.99
C GLY A 13 60.66 -29.06 24.42
N SER A 14 59.58 -29.78 24.79
CA SER A 14 59.47 -31.25 24.80
C SER A 14 58.05 -31.81 25.16
N LYS A 15 57.69 -32.95 24.52
CA LYS A 15 56.96 -34.18 24.97
C LYS A 15 55.57 -34.08 25.67
N GLY A 16 54.52 -34.87 25.37
CA GLY A 16 54.29 -36.08 24.53
C GLY A 16 52.76 -36.37 24.44
N LYS A 17 52.23 -36.88 23.31
CA LYS A 17 51.67 -38.26 23.07
C LYS A 17 50.69 -38.77 24.15
N THR A 18 49.49 -39.35 23.92
CA THR A 18 48.81 -39.95 22.75
C THR A 18 47.36 -40.39 23.15
N LYS A 19 46.44 -40.52 22.15
CA LYS A 19 45.31 -41.49 21.94
C LYS A 19 44.44 -41.92 23.15
N GLY A 20 43.11 -42.08 23.12
CA GLY A 20 42.11 -42.34 22.08
C GLY A 20 41.04 -43.32 22.64
N SER A 21 39.84 -43.33 22.03
CA SER A 21 38.71 -44.32 22.07
C SER A 21 37.65 -44.34 23.19
N LYS A 22 36.39 -44.13 22.74
CA LYS A 22 35.10 -44.87 22.95
C LYS A 22 34.79 -45.48 24.32
N ASP A 23 33.59 -45.22 24.85
CA ASP A 23 32.48 -46.19 24.81
C ASP A 23 31.16 -45.67 25.41
N ALA A 24 30.08 -46.29 24.91
CA ALA A 24 28.68 -46.09 25.27
C ALA A 24 28.33 -46.67 26.66
N ALA A 25 27.34 -46.09 27.33
CA ALA A 25 26.66 -46.71 28.46
C ALA A 25 25.14 -46.77 28.21
N LYS A 26 24.67 -48.00 28.10
CA LYS A 26 23.29 -48.47 28.03
C LYS A 26 22.91 -48.96 29.43
N SER A 27 21.80 -48.53 29.99
CA SER A 27 21.21 -49.18 31.18
C SER A 27 19.77 -49.60 30.89
N LYS A 28 19.45 -50.84 31.27
CA LYS A 28 18.26 -51.63 30.97
C LYS A 28 17.32 -51.72 32.20
N SER A 29 16.04 -51.45 31.97
CA SER A 29 14.80 -52.18 32.35
C SER A 29 14.57 -52.80 33.76
N LYS A 30 13.38 -52.52 34.34
CA LYS A 30 12.27 -53.45 34.75
C LYS A 30 11.11 -52.61 35.35
N GLY A 31 9.90 -52.55 34.77
CA GLY A 31 8.70 -53.43 34.99
C GLY A 31 8.00 -53.10 36.33
N SER A 32 6.70 -52.82 36.51
CA SER A 32 5.44 -53.18 35.82
C SER A 32 4.23 -52.45 36.48
N GLY A 33 3.13 -52.16 35.75
CA GLY A 33 1.78 -52.02 36.36
C GLY A 33 0.81 -50.90 35.91
N LYS A 34 0.14 -51.09 34.75
CA LYS A 34 -1.29 -50.82 34.43
C LYS A 34 -2.00 -49.53 34.95
N LYS A 35 -2.32 -48.60 34.02
CA LYS A 35 -3.69 -48.21 33.64
C LYS A 35 -3.68 -47.38 32.35
N VAL A 36 -4.46 -47.82 31.37
CA VAL A 36 -4.73 -47.13 30.10
C VAL A 36 -5.63 -45.93 30.40
N VAL A 37 -5.15 -44.74 30.07
CA VAL A 37 -5.98 -43.58 29.77
C VAL A 37 -5.45 -43.07 28.44
N ASP A 38 -6.31 -43.09 27.43
CA ASP A 38 -6.04 -42.65 26.08
C ASP A 38 -6.00 -41.12 26.09
N GLU A 39 -4.87 -40.54 26.51
CA GLU A 39 -4.60 -39.13 26.30
C GLU A 39 -4.09 -38.99 24.86
N THR A 40 -4.99 -38.58 23.97
CA THR A 40 -4.63 -38.00 22.68
C THR A 40 -3.50 -37.00 22.91
N PRO A 41 -2.34 -37.14 22.25
CA PRO A 41 -1.26 -36.18 22.41
C PRO A 41 -1.80 -34.80 22.04
N PRO A 42 -1.37 -33.73 22.76
CA PRO A 42 -1.78 -32.39 22.40
C PRO A 42 -1.35 -32.18 20.95
N VAL A 43 -2.32 -31.84 20.10
CA VAL A 43 -2.04 -31.37 18.75
C VAL A 43 -1.10 -30.20 18.93
N ASP A 44 0.18 -30.40 18.59
CA ASP A 44 1.12 -29.30 18.41
C ASP A 44 0.46 -28.37 17.41
N VAL A 45 -0.11 -27.27 17.92
CA VAL A 45 -0.51 -26.14 17.09
C VAL A 45 0.80 -25.67 16.49
N ALA A 46 1.07 -26.11 15.27
CA ALA A 46 2.27 -25.79 14.54
C ALA A 46 2.49 -24.28 14.67
N VAL A 47 3.56 -23.90 15.36
CA VAL A 47 4.01 -22.53 15.41
C VAL A 47 4.33 -22.18 13.96
N GLN A 48 3.41 -21.45 13.34
CA GLN A 48 3.43 -21.09 11.93
C GLN A 48 4.62 -20.16 11.68
N THR A 49 5.79 -20.76 11.47
CA THR A 49 7.03 -20.08 11.06
C THR A 49 7.22 -20.36 9.58
N CYS A 50 6.35 -19.75 8.77
CA CYS A 50 6.49 -19.80 7.32
C CYS A 50 7.81 -19.11 6.96
N PRO A 51 8.67 -19.75 6.16
CA PRO A 51 9.80 -19.05 5.61
C PRO A 51 9.28 -18.01 4.59
N ASN A 52 9.30 -16.73 4.99
CA ASN A 52 8.97 -15.52 4.19
C ASN A 52 9.86 -15.34 2.93
N ASN A 53 10.52 -16.40 2.47
CA ASN A 53 11.50 -16.43 1.40
C ASN A 53 11.23 -17.59 0.42
N PHE A 54 9.96 -17.96 0.21
CA PHE A 54 9.57 -19.03 -0.70
C PHE A 54 8.75 -18.51 -1.88
N CYS A 55 9.02 -18.99 -3.10
CA CYS A 55 8.21 -18.67 -4.26
C CYS A 55 7.18 -19.78 -4.54
N TYR A 56 5.89 -19.45 -4.43
CA TYR A 56 4.78 -20.40 -4.60
C TYR A 56 4.57 -20.88 -6.06
N LEU A 57 5.21 -20.23 -7.03
CA LEU A 57 5.05 -20.53 -8.45
C LEU A 57 6.04 -21.57 -8.96
N CYS A 58 7.28 -21.53 -8.48
CA CYS A 58 8.36 -22.46 -8.86
C CYS A 58 8.84 -23.34 -7.71
N CYS A 59 8.20 -23.23 -6.55
CA CYS A 59 8.52 -23.96 -5.33
C CYS A 59 10.00 -23.83 -4.92
N PHE A 60 10.57 -22.65 -5.12
CA PHE A 60 11.98 -22.39 -4.86
C PHE A 60 12.15 -21.50 -3.63
N GLN A 61 13.05 -21.88 -2.74
CA GLN A 61 13.41 -21.07 -1.57
C GLN A 61 14.56 -20.12 -1.93
N LEU A 62 14.34 -18.83 -1.72
CA LEU A 62 15.32 -17.76 -1.89
C LEU A 62 15.89 -17.35 -0.52
N HIS A 63 16.92 -16.50 -0.52
CA HIS A 63 17.62 -16.14 0.72
C HIS A 63 16.80 -15.20 1.61
N ASP A 64 16.10 -14.23 1.02
CA ASP A 64 15.27 -13.27 1.74
C ASP A 64 14.04 -12.83 0.93
N ALA A 65 13.17 -12.05 1.56
CA ALA A 65 11.94 -11.56 0.96
C ALA A 65 12.16 -10.53 -0.17
N ALA A 66 13.25 -9.76 -0.12
CA ALA A 66 13.59 -8.83 -1.21
C ALA A 66 13.97 -9.60 -2.48
N ALA A 67 14.64 -10.73 -2.32
CA ALA A 67 14.97 -11.66 -3.40
C ALA A 67 13.72 -12.32 -3.98
N ILE A 68 12.73 -12.67 -3.16
CA ILE A 68 11.42 -13.14 -3.64
C ILE A 68 10.75 -12.10 -4.51
N GLN A 69 10.60 -10.86 -4.04
CA GLN A 69 9.96 -9.81 -4.84
C GLN A 69 10.69 -9.59 -6.17
N SER A 70 12.03 -9.56 -6.13
CA SER A 70 12.88 -9.42 -7.32
C SER A 70 12.69 -10.57 -8.30
N HIS A 71 12.68 -11.81 -7.80
CA HIS A 71 12.46 -13.03 -8.57
C HIS A 71 11.09 -13.03 -9.24
N VAL A 72 10.02 -12.76 -8.47
CA VAL A 72 8.64 -12.76 -8.97
C VAL A 72 8.43 -11.67 -10.02
N LEU A 73 8.99 -10.47 -9.77
CA LEU A 73 8.89 -9.36 -10.71
C LEU A 73 9.64 -9.64 -12.03
N LEU A 74 10.85 -10.16 -11.97
CA LEU A 74 11.75 -10.20 -13.13
C LEU A 74 11.74 -11.53 -13.88
N LEU A 75 11.41 -12.65 -13.26
CA LEU A 75 11.46 -13.95 -13.91
C LEU A 75 10.07 -14.43 -14.27
N SER A 76 9.90 -14.77 -15.55
CA SER A 76 8.67 -15.39 -16.02
C SER A 76 8.64 -16.83 -15.57
N HIS A 77 7.62 -17.20 -14.80
CA HIS A 77 7.35 -18.58 -14.42
C HIS A 77 6.69 -19.27 -15.61
N ALA A 78 7.33 -20.32 -16.13
CA ALA A 78 6.66 -21.23 -17.05
C ALA A 78 5.56 -21.98 -16.28
N SER A 79 4.43 -22.27 -16.92
CA SER A 79 3.47 -23.23 -16.37
C SER A 79 4.22 -24.54 -16.11
N GLN A 80 4.18 -25.05 -14.88
CA GLN A 80 4.79 -26.34 -14.55
C GLN A 80 4.07 -27.45 -15.30
N ASN A 81 4.50 -27.74 -16.53
CA ASN A 81 4.12 -28.96 -17.20
C ASN A 81 4.98 -30.06 -16.60
N PHE A 82 4.42 -30.84 -15.68
CA PHE A 82 5.06 -32.01 -15.10
C PHE A 82 5.54 -32.93 -16.23
N GLY A 83 6.87 -33.04 -16.40
CA GLY A 83 7.51 -33.84 -17.45
C GLY A 83 8.56 -33.11 -18.28
N ASP A 84 8.60 -31.77 -18.23
CA ASP A 84 9.63 -31.00 -18.95
C ASP A 84 10.91 -30.87 -18.11
N THR A 85 12.03 -31.33 -18.66
CA THR A 85 13.34 -31.34 -17.96
C THR A 85 14.14 -30.05 -18.21
N ASP A 86 13.67 -29.17 -19.10
CA ASP A 86 14.33 -27.92 -19.48
C ASP A 86 13.65 -26.67 -18.87
N LEU A 87 13.22 -26.80 -17.60
CA LEU A 87 12.58 -25.74 -16.85
C LEU A 87 13.52 -24.53 -16.74
N SER A 88 13.13 -23.46 -17.42
CA SER A 88 13.86 -22.21 -17.49
C SER A 88 12.92 -21.02 -17.35
N HIS A 89 13.43 -19.96 -16.76
CA HIS A 89 12.81 -18.65 -16.67
C HIS A 89 13.18 -17.79 -17.87
N LEU A 90 12.28 -16.91 -18.28
CA LEU A 90 12.62 -15.78 -19.15
C LEU A 90 12.73 -14.52 -18.29
N CYS A 91 13.90 -13.88 -18.27
CA CYS A 91 14.05 -12.59 -17.61
C CYS A 91 13.29 -11.51 -18.38
N ARG A 92 12.33 -10.84 -17.74
CA ARG A 92 11.53 -9.75 -18.32
C ARG A 92 12.36 -8.50 -18.64
N LEU A 93 13.56 -8.35 -18.04
CA LEU A 93 14.40 -7.17 -18.23
C LEU A 93 15.45 -7.34 -19.33
N CYS A 94 16.23 -8.42 -19.31
CA CYS A 94 17.27 -8.66 -20.31
C CYS A 94 16.87 -9.66 -21.41
N HIS A 95 15.67 -10.27 -21.30
CA HIS A 95 15.15 -11.29 -22.22
C HIS A 95 16.00 -12.56 -22.33
N GLU A 96 16.91 -12.80 -21.37
CA GLU A 96 17.71 -14.02 -21.29
C GLU A 96 16.89 -15.19 -20.73
N ARG A 97 17.06 -16.38 -21.33
CA ARG A 97 16.52 -17.64 -20.82
C ARG A 97 17.48 -18.24 -19.80
N ILE A 98 17.02 -18.41 -18.57
CA ILE A 98 17.84 -18.77 -17.41
C ILE A 98 17.32 -20.09 -16.84
N PRO A 99 18.16 -21.13 -16.66
CA PRO A 99 17.72 -22.35 -15.99
C PRO A 99 17.17 -22.06 -14.58
N LEU A 100 16.13 -22.79 -14.16
CA LEU A 100 15.44 -22.55 -12.88
C LEU A 100 16.39 -22.34 -11.70
N LYS A 101 17.40 -23.21 -11.57
CA LYS A 101 18.42 -23.17 -10.50
C LYS A 101 19.27 -21.90 -10.45
N TRP A 102 19.40 -21.18 -11.56
CA TRP A 102 20.20 -19.96 -11.69
C TRP A 102 19.36 -18.68 -11.67
N GLY A 103 18.03 -18.80 -11.68
CA GLY A 103 17.13 -17.65 -11.60
C GLY A 103 17.43 -16.72 -10.42
N PRO A 104 17.58 -17.22 -9.18
CA PRO A 104 17.87 -16.39 -8.01
C PRO A 104 19.19 -15.62 -8.06
N THR A 105 20.20 -16.15 -8.76
CA THR A 105 21.53 -15.54 -8.88
C THR A 105 21.72 -14.74 -10.17
N HIS A 106 20.68 -14.63 -10.99
CA HIS A 106 20.73 -13.84 -12.20
C HIS A 106 20.97 -12.36 -11.90
N LYS A 107 21.85 -11.72 -12.67
CA LYS A 107 22.34 -10.35 -12.42
C LYS A 107 21.20 -9.32 -12.26
N CYS A 108 20.17 -9.38 -13.11
CA CYS A 108 19.03 -8.46 -13.00
C CYS A 108 18.28 -8.66 -11.67
N CYS A 109 18.11 -9.90 -11.22
CA CYS A 109 17.51 -10.22 -9.94
C CYS A 109 18.35 -9.68 -8.79
N SER A 110 19.67 -9.91 -8.79
CA SER A 110 20.56 -9.41 -7.73
C SER A 110 20.55 -7.89 -7.62
N LEU A 111 20.62 -7.16 -8.74
CA LEU A 111 20.55 -5.69 -8.74
C LEU A 111 19.21 -5.19 -8.20
N LYS A 112 18.11 -5.83 -8.58
CA LYS A 112 16.78 -5.45 -8.11
C LYS A 112 16.58 -5.79 -6.63
N THR A 113 17.11 -6.90 -6.14
CA THR A 113 17.14 -7.23 -4.72
C THR A 113 17.86 -6.15 -3.93
N SER A 114 19.08 -5.76 -4.34
CA SER A 114 19.84 -4.70 -3.67
C SER A 114 19.09 -3.36 -3.66
N PHE A 115 18.40 -3.02 -4.74
CA PHE A 115 17.56 -1.82 -4.80
C PHE A 115 16.40 -1.89 -3.79
N ILE A 116 15.69 -3.02 -3.72
CA ILE A 116 14.60 -3.23 -2.77
C ILE A 116 15.12 -3.11 -1.34
N SER A 117 16.17 -3.87 -0.98
CA SER A 117 16.76 -3.86 0.35
C SER A 117 17.21 -2.44 0.77
N ARG A 118 17.77 -1.66 -0.17
CA ARG A 118 18.13 -0.27 0.10
C ARG A 118 16.90 0.58 0.43
N ASN A 119 15.85 0.49 -0.38
CA ASN A 119 14.65 1.33 -0.21
C ASN A 119 13.84 0.96 1.05
N THR A 120 13.94 -0.28 1.52
CA THR A 120 13.23 -0.77 2.71
C THR A 120 14.08 -0.75 3.98
N SER A 121 15.28 -0.15 3.93
CA SER A 121 16.20 -0.04 5.05
C SER A 121 15.98 1.23 5.87
N VAL A 122 16.47 1.23 7.11
CA VAL A 122 16.39 2.37 8.06
C VAL A 122 16.84 3.71 7.45
N PRO A 123 17.99 3.81 6.74
CA PRO A 123 18.39 5.08 6.14
C PRO A 123 17.41 5.62 5.10
N ALA A 124 16.65 4.77 4.41
CA ALA A 124 15.67 5.16 3.40
C ALA A 124 14.29 5.44 4.01
N LEU A 125 14.01 4.92 5.19
CA LEU A 125 12.71 5.00 5.88
C LEU A 125 12.74 5.90 7.11
N LYS A 126 13.52 6.99 7.02
CA LYS A 126 13.64 7.98 8.09
C LYS A 126 12.27 8.60 8.43
N GLY A 127 11.88 8.54 9.70
CA GLY A 127 10.58 8.99 10.19
C GLY A 127 9.43 8.00 9.98
N GLY A 128 9.73 6.72 9.76
CA GLY A 128 8.73 5.65 9.68
C GLY A 128 8.32 5.28 8.26
N ALA A 129 7.64 4.15 8.10
CA ALA A 129 7.23 3.65 6.79
C ALA A 129 6.28 4.63 6.05
N PRO A 130 6.26 4.65 4.70
CA PRO A 130 5.52 5.64 3.89
C PRO A 130 4.00 5.45 3.89
N PHE A 131 3.47 4.62 4.79
CA PHE A 131 2.06 4.34 4.99
C PHE A 131 1.64 4.52 6.46
N GLN A 132 2.52 5.06 7.32
CA GLN A 132 2.23 5.34 8.72
C GLN A 132 1.92 6.82 8.92
N CYS A 133 0.81 7.13 9.57
CA CYS A 133 0.39 8.50 9.84
C CYS A 133 1.07 9.05 11.11
N LEU A 134 1.80 10.16 10.96
CA LEU A 134 2.47 10.84 12.08
C LEU A 134 1.49 11.51 13.06
N PHE A 135 0.33 11.94 12.58
CA PHE A 135 -0.70 12.60 13.39
C PHE A 135 -1.62 11.62 14.14
N CYS A 136 -1.58 10.33 13.78
CA CYS A 136 -2.34 9.25 14.44
C CYS A 136 -1.40 8.27 15.14
N ARG A 137 -0.39 8.76 15.86
CA ARG A 137 0.54 7.93 16.67
C ARG A 137 1.22 6.81 15.87
N GLY A 138 1.57 7.07 14.61
CA GLY A 138 2.20 6.07 13.74
C GLY A 138 1.24 5.02 13.19
N LYS A 139 -0.08 5.26 13.24
CA LYS A 139 -1.10 4.34 12.74
C LYS A 139 -0.73 3.81 11.34
N PRO A 140 -0.60 2.49 11.17
CA PRO A 140 -0.32 1.90 9.86
C PRO A 140 -1.58 1.89 9.01
N LEU A 141 -1.44 2.27 7.74
CA LEU A 141 -2.46 2.10 6.71
C LEU A 141 -2.01 1.09 5.66
N LYS A 142 -2.93 0.63 4.80
CA LYS A 142 -2.65 -0.44 3.84
C LYS A 142 -1.71 -0.03 2.71
N SER A 143 -1.54 1.27 2.46
CA SER A 143 -0.67 1.74 1.39
C SER A 143 -0.26 3.19 1.56
N ARG A 144 0.73 3.64 0.77
CA ARG A 144 1.07 5.07 0.65
C ARG A 144 -0.10 5.89 0.08
N SER A 145 -0.88 5.35 -0.86
CA SER A 145 -2.08 6.05 -1.37
C SER A 145 -3.14 6.21 -0.28
N ASP A 146 -3.31 5.20 0.56
CA ASP A 146 -4.25 5.25 1.69
C ASP A 146 -3.78 6.29 2.72
N LEU A 147 -2.46 6.45 2.93
CA LEU A 147 -1.90 7.54 3.74
C LEU A 147 -2.24 8.91 3.17
N VAL A 148 -2.09 9.10 1.85
CA VAL A 148 -2.47 10.37 1.22
C VAL A 148 -3.97 10.63 1.42
N VAL A 149 -4.84 9.64 1.19
CA VAL A 149 -6.29 9.79 1.43
C VAL A 149 -6.57 10.13 2.88
N HIS A 150 -5.96 9.41 3.83
CA HIS A 150 -6.15 9.63 5.26
C HIS A 150 -5.72 11.04 5.68
N LEU A 151 -4.54 11.51 5.23
CA LEU A 151 -4.07 12.87 5.52
C LEU A 151 -5.05 13.92 5.00
N LEU A 152 -5.56 13.74 3.78
CA LEU A 152 -6.50 14.69 3.18
C LEU A 152 -7.91 14.58 3.75
N ALA A 153 -8.35 13.41 4.22
CA ALA A 153 -9.68 13.20 4.76
C ALA A 153 -9.79 13.54 6.25
N PHE A 154 -8.75 13.28 7.04
CA PHE A 154 -8.74 13.45 8.50
C PHE A 154 -7.97 14.70 8.96
N HIS A 155 -6.84 15.00 8.33
CA HIS A 155 -5.89 16.02 8.81
C HIS A 155 -5.79 17.26 7.92
N ARG A 156 -6.71 17.43 6.96
CA ARG A 156 -6.74 18.63 6.11
C ARG A 156 -6.89 19.89 6.98
N PRO A 157 -6.07 20.94 6.79
CA PRO A 157 -6.04 22.11 7.67
C PRO A 157 -7.39 22.82 7.83
N ASP A 158 -8.14 22.98 6.74
CA ASP A 158 -9.45 23.64 6.72
C ASP A 158 -10.61 22.63 6.71
N ARG A 159 -10.44 21.47 7.33
CA ARG A 159 -11.51 20.46 7.40
C ARG A 159 -12.61 20.90 8.38
N PRO A 160 -13.87 21.05 7.92
CA PRO A 160 -14.98 21.23 8.84
C PRO A 160 -15.13 19.99 9.74
N ARG A 161 -15.48 20.21 11.01
CA ARG A 161 -15.69 19.11 11.96
C ARG A 161 -16.83 18.21 11.52
N GLY A 162 -16.66 16.91 11.71
CA GLY A 162 -17.64 15.92 11.31
C GLY A 162 -17.83 15.84 9.80
N GLN A 163 -16.86 16.29 9.00
CA GLN A 163 -16.91 16.22 7.54
C GLN A 163 -15.65 15.56 6.97
N CYS A 164 -15.81 14.77 5.91
CA CYS A 164 -14.69 14.26 5.12
C CYS A 164 -13.90 15.44 4.52
N GLY A 165 -12.57 15.41 4.63
CA GLY A 165 -11.71 16.42 4.01
C GLY A 165 -11.60 16.31 2.48
N LEU A 166 -12.20 15.30 1.84
CA LEU A 166 -12.19 15.13 0.38
C LEU A 166 -13.55 15.40 -0.29
N CYS A 167 -14.66 15.30 0.45
CA CYS A 167 -16.00 15.45 -0.12
C CYS A 167 -17.02 16.00 0.91
N ASP A 168 -18.31 15.97 0.57
CA ASP A 168 -19.39 16.47 1.43
C ASP A 168 -20.03 15.39 2.33
N PHE A 169 -19.34 14.26 2.54
CA PHE A 169 -19.74 13.24 3.51
C PHE A 169 -19.59 13.74 4.96
N HIS A 170 -20.58 13.45 5.81
CA HIS A 170 -20.63 13.88 7.20
C HIS A 170 -20.65 12.68 8.17
N PHE A 171 -20.03 12.85 9.34
CA PHE A 171 -19.95 11.86 10.42
C PHE A 171 -19.95 12.54 11.79
N GLU A 172 -20.16 11.75 12.85
CA GLU A 172 -20.20 12.25 14.22
C GLU A 172 -18.77 12.39 14.78
N GLU A 173 -18.32 13.62 14.99
CA GLU A 173 -17.02 13.90 15.59
C GLU A 173 -17.21 14.56 16.96
N LEU A 174 -16.73 13.92 18.02
CA LEU A 174 -16.82 14.46 19.37
C LEU A 174 -16.00 15.77 19.46
N PRO A 175 -16.54 16.83 20.09
CA PRO A 175 -15.77 18.05 20.30
C PRO A 175 -14.50 17.73 21.10
N PRO A 176 -13.34 18.29 20.73
CA PRO A 176 -12.13 18.15 21.51
C PRO A 176 -12.36 18.76 22.89
N SER A 177 -11.73 18.15 23.90
CA SER A 177 -11.65 18.76 25.22
C SER A 177 -11.06 20.16 25.09
N PRO A 178 -11.58 21.17 25.82
CA PRO A 178 -11.07 22.53 25.74
C PRO A 178 -9.56 22.53 26.02
N PRO A 179 -8.77 23.30 25.25
CA PRO A 179 -7.32 23.37 25.43
C PRO A 179 -7.02 23.82 26.86
N THR A 180 -6.19 23.05 27.57
CA THR A 180 -5.82 23.32 28.97
C THR A 180 -4.77 24.43 29.08
N THR A 181 -4.16 24.84 27.97
CA THR A 181 -3.09 25.81 27.89
C THR A 181 -3.61 27.24 27.64
N LYS A 182 -3.92 27.94 28.73
CA LYS A 182 -4.12 29.41 28.70
C LYS A 182 -2.76 30.11 28.74
N ILE A 183 -2.11 30.28 27.59
CA ILE A 183 -0.94 31.17 27.48
C ILE A 183 -1.46 32.60 27.23
N PRO A 184 -1.25 33.56 28.16
CA PRO A 184 -1.72 34.93 27.99
C PRO A 184 -1.05 35.61 26.78
N PRO A 185 -1.80 36.35 25.94
CA PRO A 185 -1.20 37.11 24.86
C PRO A 185 -0.29 38.21 25.42
N PRO A 186 0.83 38.53 24.73
CA PRO A 186 1.73 39.59 25.13
C PRO A 186 1.02 40.95 25.03
N SER A 187 1.50 41.95 25.78
CA SER A 187 0.91 43.29 25.73
C SER A 187 1.05 43.88 24.32
N PRO A 188 0.16 44.82 23.91
CA PRO A 188 0.21 45.44 22.58
C PRO A 188 1.53 46.16 22.26
N ASN A 189 2.32 46.51 23.29
CA ASN A 189 3.60 47.20 23.18
C ASN A 189 4.80 46.29 23.50
N ALA A 190 4.60 44.96 23.50
CA ALA A 190 5.68 44.02 23.77
C ALA A 190 6.79 44.14 22.71
N ASP A 191 8.04 44.04 23.17
CA ASP A 191 9.19 44.03 22.28
C ASP A 191 9.20 42.77 21.38
N LEU A 192 10.01 42.83 20.31
CA LEU A 192 10.07 41.78 19.30
C LEU A 192 10.49 40.41 19.88
N GLU A 193 11.32 40.40 20.94
CA GLU A 193 11.76 39.15 21.57
C GLU A 193 10.65 38.57 22.45
N THR A 194 9.88 39.40 23.17
CA THR A 194 8.69 38.95 23.92
C THR A 194 7.62 38.36 23.00
N VAL A 195 7.36 38.98 21.84
CA VAL A 195 6.43 38.41 20.84
C VAL A 195 6.95 37.08 20.28
N LYS A 196 8.26 36.96 20.07
CA LYS A 196 8.91 35.73 19.60
C LYS A 196 8.85 34.62 20.66
N GLN A 197 9.11 34.93 21.94
CA GLN A 197 8.97 33.99 23.04
C GLN A 197 7.53 33.50 23.21
N TYR A 198 6.54 34.41 23.09
CA TYR A 198 5.14 34.01 23.09
C TYR A 198 4.80 33.04 21.95
N ARG A 199 5.26 33.33 20.72
CA ARG A 199 5.08 32.41 19.57
C ARG A 199 5.80 31.08 19.76
N MET A 200 6.93 31.05 20.45
CA MET A 200 7.61 29.80 20.82
C MET A 200 6.78 29.03 21.84
N ALA A 201 6.32 29.68 22.90
CA ALA A 201 5.49 29.06 23.93
C ALA A 201 4.17 28.51 23.37
N LEU A 202 3.53 29.21 22.43
CA LEU A 202 2.35 28.70 21.72
C LEU A 202 2.66 27.42 20.94
N ARG A 203 3.76 27.40 20.18
CA ARG A 203 4.19 26.22 19.42
C ARG A 203 4.54 25.05 20.35
N ASP A 204 5.21 25.32 21.46
CA ASP A 204 5.56 24.30 22.45
C ASP A 204 4.32 23.73 23.13
N ALA A 205 3.32 24.57 23.43
CA ALA A 205 2.04 24.12 23.96
C ALA A 205 1.26 23.29 22.94
N GLU A 206 1.14 23.73 21.69
CA GLU A 206 0.52 22.96 20.61
C GLU A 206 1.20 21.59 20.42
N LEU A 207 2.53 21.57 20.42
CA LEU A 207 3.29 20.33 20.32
C LEU A 207 3.07 19.44 21.55
N SER A 208 3.07 20.00 22.76
CA SER A 208 2.80 19.26 23.99
C SER A 208 1.42 18.61 23.99
N GLU A 209 0.39 19.32 23.52
CA GLU A 209 -0.95 18.76 23.32
C GLU A 209 -0.94 17.61 22.29
N LEU A 210 -0.27 17.78 21.14
CA LEU A 210 -0.15 16.73 20.11
C LEU A 210 0.56 15.46 20.62
N LEU A 211 1.47 15.61 21.58
CA LEU A 211 2.21 14.51 22.19
C LEU A 211 1.48 13.88 23.38
N LYS A 212 0.32 14.39 23.79
CA LYS A 212 -0.48 13.77 24.86
C LYS A 212 -0.93 12.37 24.44
N LEU A 213 -0.88 11.45 25.39
CA LEU A 213 -1.41 10.10 25.25
C LEU A 213 -2.95 10.14 25.25
N GLU A 214 -3.54 10.27 24.06
CA GLU A 214 -4.95 9.89 23.86
C GLU A 214 -5.04 8.39 23.54
N SER A 215 -6.16 7.75 23.92
CA SER A 215 -6.42 6.33 23.64
C SER A 215 -6.20 6.00 22.16
N ALA A 216 -5.61 4.83 21.88
CA ALA A 216 -5.40 4.36 20.51
C ALA A 216 -6.71 3.87 19.84
N GLU A 217 -7.81 3.78 20.61
CA GLU A 217 -9.11 3.36 20.11
C GLU A 217 -9.79 4.48 19.31
N LEU A 218 -10.10 4.18 18.05
CA LEU A 218 -10.86 5.08 17.19
C LEU A 218 -12.27 5.27 17.73
N LYS A 219 -12.77 6.50 17.67
CA LYS A 219 -14.15 6.80 18.01
C LYS A 219 -15.08 6.23 16.93
N LEU A 220 -16.31 5.86 17.31
CA LEU A 220 -17.30 5.26 16.38
C LEU A 220 -17.50 6.09 15.09
N GLY A 221 -17.46 7.42 15.18
CA GLY A 221 -17.56 8.29 14.01
C GLY A 221 -16.36 8.24 13.08
N GLU A 222 -15.14 8.07 13.61
CA GLU A 222 -13.92 7.93 12.81
C GLU A 222 -13.95 6.62 12.00
N ILE A 223 -14.49 5.54 12.57
CA ILE A 223 -14.69 4.26 11.87
C ILE A 223 -15.60 4.45 10.64
N LYS A 224 -16.66 5.28 10.75
CA LYS A 224 -17.53 5.59 9.61
C LYS A 224 -16.79 6.34 8.51
N LEU A 225 -15.93 7.30 8.88
CA LEU A 225 -15.11 8.03 7.92
C LEU A 225 -14.08 7.11 7.24
N GLU A 226 -13.49 6.15 7.97
CA GLU A 226 -12.58 5.17 7.37
C GLU A 226 -13.27 4.26 6.37
N LYS A 227 -14.45 3.75 6.71
CA LYS A 227 -15.25 2.94 5.78
C LYS A 227 -15.61 3.72 4.52
N HIS A 228 -16.03 4.98 4.67
CA HIS A 228 -16.29 5.87 3.54
C HIS A 228 -15.02 6.10 2.69
N CYS A 229 -13.87 6.40 3.30
CA CYS A 229 -12.63 6.57 2.54
C CYS A 229 -12.25 5.30 1.79
N ALA A 230 -12.41 4.13 2.41
CA ALA A 230 -12.09 2.84 1.81
C ALA A 230 -12.93 2.53 0.55
N THR A 231 -14.18 2.99 0.48
CA THR A 231 -15.08 2.76 -0.66
C THR A 231 -15.05 3.86 -1.70
N ASP A 232 -15.00 5.13 -1.28
CA ASP A 232 -15.25 6.28 -2.16
C ASP A 232 -13.95 6.99 -2.60
N HIS A 233 -12.84 6.79 -1.89
CA HIS A 233 -11.60 7.55 -2.13
C HIS A 233 -10.39 6.65 -2.38
N ASN A 234 -10.13 5.65 -1.54
CA ASN A 234 -8.97 4.77 -1.68
C ASN A 234 -8.85 4.15 -3.08
N PRO A 235 -9.92 3.63 -3.72
CA PRO A 235 -9.82 3.05 -5.06
C PRO A 235 -9.35 4.07 -6.10
N VAL A 236 -9.86 5.31 -6.03
CA VAL A 236 -9.51 6.41 -6.93
C VAL A 236 -8.05 6.82 -6.77
N TYR A 237 -7.55 6.92 -5.53
CA TYR A 237 -6.15 7.27 -5.31
C TYR A 237 -5.19 6.10 -5.60
N ARG A 238 -5.65 4.85 -5.39
CA ARG A 238 -4.87 3.64 -5.67
C ARG A 238 -4.68 3.44 -7.18
N ILE A 239 -5.70 3.64 -8.00
CA ILE A 239 -5.57 3.57 -9.47
C ILE A 239 -4.58 4.64 -9.99
N VAL A 240 -4.69 5.88 -9.52
CA VAL A 240 -3.76 6.98 -9.89
C VAL A 240 -2.33 6.67 -9.43
N SER A 241 -2.16 6.14 -8.21
CA SER A 241 -0.85 5.74 -7.68
C SER A 241 -0.23 4.62 -8.53
N ARG A 242 -1.00 3.57 -8.87
CA ARG A 242 -0.54 2.44 -9.68
C ARG A 242 -0.13 2.87 -11.09
N GLU A 243 -0.94 3.70 -11.75
CA GLU A 243 -0.60 4.27 -13.05
C GLU A 243 0.71 5.08 -12.97
N ALA A 244 0.84 5.94 -11.95
CA ALA A 244 2.02 6.78 -11.77
C ALA A 244 3.32 5.99 -11.52
N VAL A 245 3.31 4.93 -10.69
CA VAL A 245 4.52 4.12 -10.42
C VAL A 245 4.94 3.24 -11.59
N GLN A 246 4.00 2.99 -12.51
CA GLN A 246 4.27 2.30 -13.76
C GLN A 246 4.93 3.24 -14.77
N GLU A 247 4.39 4.45 -14.95
CA GLU A 247 4.92 5.44 -15.89
C GLU A 247 6.26 6.04 -15.40
N TYR A 248 6.43 6.23 -14.09
CA TYR A 248 7.59 6.91 -13.51
C TYR A 248 8.32 6.06 -12.47
N THR A 249 9.48 5.55 -12.84
CA THR A 249 10.27 4.64 -11.99
C THR A 249 10.76 5.26 -10.68
N HIS A 250 10.99 6.58 -10.64
CA HIS A 250 11.43 7.26 -9.42
C HIS A 250 10.31 7.34 -8.37
N LEU A 251 9.04 7.16 -8.75
CA LEU A 251 7.92 7.13 -7.79
C LEU A 251 7.82 5.81 -6.99
N ARG A 252 8.71 4.86 -7.27
CA ARG A 252 8.90 3.63 -6.49
C ARG A 252 9.72 3.86 -5.23
N GLU A 253 10.35 5.04 -5.08
CA GLU A 253 10.95 5.46 -3.81
C GLU A 253 9.88 5.59 -2.71
N PRO A 254 10.24 5.41 -1.42
CA PRO A 254 9.27 5.37 -0.33
C PRO A 254 8.39 6.62 -0.29
N TYR A 255 9.02 7.79 -0.23
CA TYR A 255 8.34 9.07 -0.03
C TYR A 255 8.15 9.81 -1.35
N ALA A 256 7.47 9.17 -2.29
CA ALA A 256 7.10 9.80 -3.55
C ALA A 256 5.62 10.18 -3.57
N CYS A 257 5.33 11.44 -3.87
CA CYS A 257 3.97 11.91 -4.09
C CYS A 257 3.53 11.58 -5.51
N PHE A 258 2.61 10.63 -5.68
CA PHE A 258 2.08 10.24 -6.99
C PHE A 258 1.18 11.32 -7.62
N LEU A 259 0.62 12.24 -6.82
CA LEU A 259 -0.24 13.32 -7.30
C LEU A 259 0.53 14.40 -8.07
N CYS A 260 1.75 14.72 -7.64
CA CYS A 260 2.60 15.74 -8.30
C CYS A 260 3.98 15.25 -8.72
N ARG A 261 4.25 13.94 -8.56
CA ARG A 261 5.44 13.21 -9.01
C ARG A 261 6.77 13.65 -8.38
N ARG A 262 6.70 14.23 -7.18
CA ARG A 262 7.85 14.67 -6.38
C ARG A 262 8.31 13.60 -5.41
N THR A 263 9.59 13.60 -5.06
CA THR A 263 10.17 12.69 -4.07
C THR A 263 10.74 13.46 -2.88
N TYR A 264 10.67 12.82 -1.72
CA TYR A 264 11.10 13.36 -0.43
C TYR A 264 12.06 12.39 0.24
N LYS A 265 12.83 12.88 1.22
CA LYS A 265 13.87 12.09 1.89
C LYS A 265 13.37 11.37 3.14
N ASN A 266 12.23 11.77 3.68
CA ASN A 266 11.72 11.31 4.97
C ASN A 266 10.20 11.45 5.02
N ASN A 267 9.60 10.82 6.03
CA ASN A 267 8.16 10.75 6.17
C ASN A 267 7.52 12.11 6.53
N TRP A 268 8.19 12.94 7.33
CA TRP A 268 7.65 14.23 7.75
C TRP A 268 7.63 15.29 6.64
N ASP A 269 8.64 15.32 5.77
CA ASP A 269 8.63 16.19 4.58
C ASP A 269 7.48 15.76 3.64
N PHE A 270 7.26 14.45 3.49
CA PHE A 270 6.15 13.92 2.71
C PHE A 270 4.78 14.29 3.29
N HIS A 271 4.57 14.13 4.61
CA HIS A 271 3.35 14.53 5.29
C HIS A 271 3.06 16.02 5.14
N ALA A 272 4.06 16.87 5.43
CA ALA A 272 3.93 18.31 5.31
C ALA A 272 3.60 18.71 3.86
N HIS A 273 4.27 18.10 2.88
CA HIS A 273 3.97 18.32 1.47
C HIS A 273 2.53 17.96 1.12
N VAL A 274 2.05 16.77 1.47
CA VAL A 274 0.68 16.33 1.13
C VAL A 274 -0.34 17.32 1.68
N LEU A 275 -0.22 17.69 2.96
CA LEU A 275 -1.16 18.62 3.59
C LEU A 275 -1.07 20.03 2.99
N CYS A 276 0.14 20.56 2.79
CA CYS A 276 0.32 21.92 2.26
C CYS A 276 -0.07 22.06 0.79
N ARG A 277 0.26 21.06 -0.03
CA ARG A 277 0.09 21.10 -1.50
C ARG A 277 -1.27 20.61 -1.94
N HIS A 278 -1.71 19.48 -1.38
CA HIS A 278 -2.88 18.74 -1.84
C HIS A 278 -4.09 18.91 -0.91
N GLY A 279 -3.92 19.57 0.25
CA GLY A 279 -5.02 19.94 1.16
C GLY A 279 -5.93 21.06 0.65
N GLN A 280 -5.67 21.65 -0.53
CA GLN A 280 -6.51 22.71 -1.11
C GLN A 280 -7.82 22.13 -1.68
N LYS A 281 -8.98 22.63 -1.24
CA LYS A 281 -10.28 22.28 -1.87
C LYS A 281 -10.43 22.87 -3.28
N SER A 282 -9.74 23.98 -3.56
CA SER A 282 -9.79 24.68 -4.85
C SER A 282 -8.57 24.35 -5.71
N GLU A 283 -8.79 23.71 -6.87
CA GLU A 283 -7.72 23.42 -7.84
C GLU A 283 -6.92 24.66 -8.25
N LEU A 284 -7.58 25.81 -8.37
CA LEU A 284 -6.93 27.08 -8.72
C LEU A 284 -5.89 27.52 -7.68
N ARG A 285 -6.14 27.30 -6.38
CA ARG A 285 -5.19 27.63 -5.31
C ARG A 285 -3.96 26.71 -5.35
N GLY A 286 -4.17 25.44 -5.71
CA GLY A 286 -3.07 24.51 -5.98
C GLY A 286 -2.18 25.00 -7.13
N ARG A 287 -2.78 25.47 -8.23
CA ARG A 287 -2.02 26.03 -9.38
C ARG A 287 -1.24 27.30 -9.04
N LEU A 288 -1.76 28.13 -8.12
CA LEU A 288 -1.11 29.35 -7.65
C LEU A 288 -0.09 29.11 -6.53
N LEU A 289 0.32 27.85 -6.29
CA LEU A 289 1.27 27.47 -5.24
C LEU A 289 0.91 28.08 -3.88
N THR A 290 -0.40 28.12 -3.57
CA THR A 290 -0.87 28.62 -2.28
C THR A 290 -0.83 27.48 -1.27
N CYS A 291 -0.19 27.71 -0.12
CA CYS A 291 -0.11 26.73 0.95
C CYS A 291 -1.49 26.52 1.59
N ALA A 292 -1.95 25.27 1.70
CA ALA A 292 -3.24 24.96 2.32
C ALA A 292 -3.22 25.15 3.85
N MET A 293 -2.04 25.15 4.47
CA MET A 293 -1.92 25.31 5.92
C MET A 293 -1.95 26.77 6.38
N CYS A 294 -1.40 27.70 5.59
CA CYS A 294 -1.28 29.10 6.01
C CYS A 294 -1.76 30.14 4.98
N GLY A 295 -2.13 29.71 3.77
CA GLY A 295 -2.60 30.59 2.70
C GLY A 295 -1.50 31.40 2.01
N GLU A 296 -0.22 31.24 2.37
CA GLU A 296 0.89 31.94 1.73
C GLU A 296 1.09 31.42 0.30
N ALA A 297 1.17 32.33 -0.67
CA ALA A 297 1.43 32.01 -2.06
C ALA A 297 2.92 32.06 -2.37
N SER A 298 3.41 31.09 -3.14
CA SER A 298 4.78 31.07 -3.65
C SER A 298 4.81 31.44 -5.14
N SER A 299 5.86 32.13 -5.56
CA SER A 299 6.07 32.49 -6.98
C SER A 299 6.72 31.37 -7.79
N SER A 300 7.31 30.37 -7.13
CA SER A 300 7.93 29.21 -7.76
C SER A 300 7.75 27.96 -6.92
N GLU A 301 7.87 26.81 -7.59
CA GLU A 301 7.82 25.49 -6.99
C GLU A 301 8.92 25.29 -5.92
N GLU A 302 10.15 25.73 -6.19
CA GLU A 302 11.26 25.71 -5.22
C GLU A 302 10.99 26.62 -4.01
N GLY A 303 10.36 27.77 -4.25
CA GLY A 303 9.92 28.68 -3.20
C GLY A 303 8.87 28.02 -2.31
N PHE A 304 7.94 27.28 -2.91
CA PHE A 304 6.92 26.52 -2.18
C PHE A 304 7.54 25.42 -1.33
N ASP A 305 8.46 24.61 -1.87
CA ASP A 305 9.12 23.56 -1.10
C ASP A 305 9.89 24.14 0.09
N LYS A 306 10.62 25.25 -0.13
CA LYS A 306 11.34 25.95 0.94
C LYS A 306 10.39 26.49 1.99
N HIS A 307 9.25 27.04 1.58
CA HIS A 307 8.20 27.50 2.49
C HIS A 307 7.69 26.33 3.35
N VAL A 308 7.30 25.21 2.73
CA VAL A 308 6.81 24.02 3.46
C VAL A 308 7.87 23.51 4.43
N HIS A 309 9.12 23.38 3.99
CA HIS A 309 10.20 22.88 4.81
C HIS A 309 10.53 23.81 6.01
N THR A 310 10.49 25.12 5.81
CA THR A 310 10.83 26.08 6.88
C THR A 310 9.68 26.37 7.83
N ARG A 311 8.42 26.22 7.39
CA ARG A 311 7.24 26.63 8.17
C ARG A 311 6.41 25.47 8.71
N HIS A 312 6.39 24.32 8.04
CA HIS A 312 5.40 23.28 8.29
C HIS A 312 5.99 21.90 8.61
N VAL A 313 7.30 21.70 8.44
CA VAL A 313 7.96 20.41 8.72
C VAL A 313 8.26 20.16 10.21
N PHE A 314 8.45 21.22 11.00
CA PHE A 314 8.88 21.08 12.39
C PHE A 314 7.97 20.18 13.24
N ALA A 315 6.65 20.42 13.21
CA ALA A 315 5.71 19.64 14.03
C ALA A 315 5.63 18.16 13.60
N PRO A 316 5.48 17.81 12.30
CA PRO A 316 5.58 16.42 11.84
C PRO A 316 6.92 15.76 12.19
N GLN A 317 8.03 16.50 12.14
CA GLN A 317 9.34 15.98 12.53
C GLN A 317 9.36 15.62 14.02
N CYS A 318 8.90 16.51 14.90
CA CYS A 318 8.82 16.23 16.34
C CYS A 318 7.95 15.01 16.65
N LEU A 319 6.82 14.84 15.93
CA LEU A 319 5.99 13.65 16.04
C LEU A 319 6.75 12.38 15.63
N ALA A 320 7.42 12.40 14.47
CA ALA A 320 8.21 11.26 14.01
C ALA A 320 9.31 10.87 14.99
N ASP A 321 10.07 11.85 15.49
CA ASP A 321 11.12 11.64 16.48
C ASP A 321 10.55 11.06 17.79
N TYR A 322 9.41 11.59 18.25
CA TYR A 322 8.75 11.12 19.47
C TYR A 322 8.20 9.69 19.31
N TRP A 323 7.48 9.39 18.24
CA TRP A 323 6.93 8.05 18.03
C TRP A 323 8.01 6.99 17.81
N THR A 324 9.10 7.36 17.13
CA THR A 324 10.26 6.48 16.94
C THR A 324 10.94 6.19 18.29
N LYS A 325 11.17 7.24 19.10
CA LYS A 325 11.77 7.10 20.43
C LYS A 325 10.93 6.23 21.39
N ASN A 326 9.61 6.25 21.23
CA ASN A 326 8.69 5.44 22.04
C ASN A 326 8.35 4.09 21.38
N GLU A 327 9.08 3.67 20.33
CA GLU A 327 8.90 2.39 19.63
C GLU A 327 7.50 2.18 19.02
N LEU A 328 6.73 3.26 18.85
CA LEU A 328 5.40 3.25 18.21
C LEU A 328 5.47 3.42 16.69
N LEU A 329 6.63 3.88 16.19
CA LEU A 329 6.91 4.05 14.77
C LEU A 329 8.22 3.35 14.45
N GLN A 330 8.23 2.55 13.39
CA GLN A 330 9.39 1.78 12.99
C GLN A 330 9.92 2.29 11.66
N GLU A 331 11.23 2.55 11.60
CA GLU A 331 11.93 2.97 10.38
C GLU A 331 12.32 1.77 9.50
N TYR A 332 11.52 0.70 9.49
CA TYR A 332 11.74 -0.44 8.60
C TYR A 332 10.40 -1.03 8.16
N VAL A 333 10.43 -1.80 7.06
CA VAL A 333 9.25 -2.56 6.61
C VAL A 333 9.60 -4.01 6.36
N CYS A 334 8.63 -4.90 6.56
CA CYS A 334 8.77 -6.29 6.20
C CYS A 334 8.59 -6.44 4.68
N CYS A 335 9.66 -6.81 3.98
CA CYS A 335 9.61 -7.09 2.54
C CYS A 335 8.78 -8.34 2.20
N ALA A 336 8.36 -9.14 3.17
CA ALA A 336 7.50 -10.30 2.94
C ALA A 336 6.03 -9.89 2.74
N THR A 337 5.64 -8.73 3.26
CA THR A 337 4.26 -8.26 3.26
C THR A 337 4.08 -6.90 2.58
N THR A 338 5.16 -6.16 2.33
CA THR A 338 5.10 -4.84 1.67
C THR A 338 5.66 -4.89 0.26
N CYS A 339 4.87 -4.47 -0.73
CA CYS A 339 5.32 -4.35 -2.12
C CYS A 339 6.32 -3.20 -2.27
N ALA A 340 7.55 -3.50 -2.68
CA ALA A 340 8.60 -2.50 -2.87
C ALA A 340 8.47 -1.66 -4.15
N THR A 341 7.39 -1.85 -4.93
CA THR A 341 7.08 -1.06 -6.12
C THR A 341 6.02 0.01 -5.85
N CYS A 342 4.94 -0.34 -5.17
CA CYS A 342 3.81 0.56 -4.91
C CYS A 342 3.56 0.87 -3.42
N TRP A 343 4.28 0.20 -2.50
CA TRP A 343 4.15 0.36 -1.05
C TRP A 343 2.77 -0.03 -0.49
N GLU A 344 2.07 -0.94 -1.17
CA GLU A 344 0.89 -1.63 -0.64
C GLU A 344 1.31 -2.79 0.28
N ILE A 345 0.54 -2.99 1.36
CA ILE A 345 0.75 -4.01 2.38
C ILE A 345 -0.30 -5.12 2.22
N TYR A 346 0.17 -6.34 2.39
CA TYR A 346 -0.59 -7.58 2.31
C TYR A 346 -0.51 -8.32 3.63
N GLU A 347 -1.52 -9.12 3.96
CA GLU A 347 -1.51 -9.92 5.19
C GLU A 347 -0.54 -11.08 5.05
N GLU A 348 -0.54 -11.70 3.86
CA GLU A 348 0.20 -12.92 3.57
C GLU A 348 1.16 -12.73 2.39
N ASP A 349 2.27 -13.47 2.38
CA ASP A 349 3.31 -13.36 1.36
C ASP A 349 2.85 -13.88 -0.02
N PHE A 350 1.95 -14.87 -0.07
CA PHE A 350 1.32 -15.31 -1.32
C PHE A 350 0.42 -14.24 -1.95
N GLU A 351 -0.23 -13.39 -1.15
CA GLU A 351 -1.01 -12.26 -1.66
C GLU A 351 -0.07 -11.22 -2.28
N LEU A 352 1.05 -10.92 -1.61
CA LEU A 352 2.08 -10.03 -2.15
C LEU A 352 2.66 -10.56 -3.47
N GLN A 353 2.95 -11.86 -3.56
CA GLN A 353 3.49 -12.45 -4.81
C GLN A 353 2.48 -12.36 -5.96
N ALA A 354 1.21 -12.64 -5.69
CA ALA A 354 0.15 -12.47 -6.68
C ALA A 354 0.03 -11.01 -7.13
N HIS A 355 0.03 -10.07 -6.18
CA HIS A 355 0.01 -8.63 -6.47
C HIS A 355 1.16 -8.22 -7.40
N ILE A 356 2.40 -8.62 -7.09
CA ILE A 356 3.57 -8.25 -7.90
C ILE A 356 3.42 -8.75 -9.34
N LEU A 357 2.98 -10.00 -9.53
CA LEU A 357 2.73 -10.53 -10.87
C LEU A 357 1.63 -9.78 -11.59
N VAL A 358 0.47 -9.65 -10.95
CA VAL A 358 -0.74 -9.11 -11.57
C VAL A 358 -0.57 -7.62 -11.89
N ALA A 359 -0.07 -6.82 -10.95
CA ALA A 359 -0.05 -5.36 -11.05
C ALA A 359 1.25 -4.76 -11.60
N HIS A 360 2.38 -5.48 -11.57
CA HIS A 360 3.70 -4.88 -11.86
C HIS A 360 4.52 -5.57 -12.95
N THR A 361 4.00 -6.65 -13.57
CA THR A 361 4.68 -7.30 -14.69
C THR A 361 4.05 -7.03 -16.06
N ALA A 362 2.90 -6.36 -16.11
CA ALA A 362 2.25 -5.93 -17.34
C ALA A 362 2.76 -4.56 -17.83
N PRO A 363 2.71 -4.30 -19.16
CA PRO A 363 3.04 -2.99 -19.73
C PRO A 363 1.92 -1.94 -19.56
N ARG A 364 0.72 -2.33 -19.12
CA ARG A 364 -0.42 -1.42 -18.86
C ARG A 364 -1.01 -1.68 -17.47
N PHE A 365 -1.48 -0.65 -16.77
CA PHE A 365 -1.86 -0.74 -15.35
C PHE A 365 -3.18 -1.47 -15.08
N LEU A 366 -4.05 -1.63 -16.09
CA LEU A 366 -5.28 -2.44 -16.04
C LEU A 366 -5.17 -3.76 -16.81
N GLN A 367 -3.94 -4.18 -17.13
CA GLN A 367 -3.71 -5.49 -17.74
C GLN A 367 -3.06 -6.40 -16.71
N CYS A 368 -3.60 -7.60 -16.53
CA CYS A 368 -3.02 -8.59 -15.63
C CYS A 368 -1.67 -9.04 -16.17
N GLY A 369 -0.59 -8.82 -15.42
CA GLY A 369 0.76 -9.25 -15.84
C GLY A 369 0.97 -10.77 -15.81
N TRP A 370 0.07 -11.51 -15.17
CA TRP A 370 0.12 -12.97 -15.11
C TRP A 370 -0.61 -13.62 -16.30
N CYS A 371 -1.91 -13.35 -16.47
CA CYS A 371 -2.73 -14.00 -17.50
C CYS A 371 -2.99 -13.13 -18.75
N ASN A 372 -2.52 -11.88 -18.77
CA ASN A 372 -2.68 -10.89 -19.84
C ASN A 372 -4.11 -10.40 -20.11
N THR A 373 -5.10 -10.78 -19.29
CA THR A 373 -6.47 -10.24 -19.35
C THR A 373 -6.44 -8.72 -19.20
N ASP A 374 -7.22 -8.04 -20.04
CA ASP A 374 -7.28 -6.58 -20.13
C ASP A 374 -8.60 -6.05 -19.59
N PHE A 375 -8.52 -5.19 -18.57
CA PHE A 375 -9.66 -4.58 -17.89
C PHE A 375 -9.87 -3.11 -18.32
N SER A 376 -9.16 -2.65 -19.35
CA SER A 376 -9.37 -1.31 -19.92
C SER A 376 -10.53 -1.23 -20.93
N GLY A 377 -11.09 -2.38 -21.35
CA GLY A 377 -12.15 -2.44 -22.35
C GLY A 377 -13.56 -2.27 -21.77
N GLY A 378 -14.30 -1.27 -22.23
CA GLY A 378 -15.77 -1.21 -22.09
C GLY A 378 -16.32 -0.69 -20.76
N PHE A 379 -15.49 -0.24 -19.83
CA PHE A 379 -15.87 0.32 -18.54
C PHE A 379 -15.15 1.66 -18.29
N GLU A 380 -15.72 2.47 -17.38
CA GLU A 380 -14.96 3.58 -16.80
C GLU A 380 -13.72 3.02 -16.08
N PRO A 381 -12.57 3.73 -16.09
CA PRO A 381 -11.31 3.21 -15.54
C PRO A 381 -11.42 2.71 -14.09
N LEU A 382 -12.25 3.37 -13.28
CA LEU A 382 -12.46 2.98 -11.87
C LEU A 382 -13.18 1.63 -11.74
N ASP A 383 -14.22 1.39 -12.55
CA ASP A 383 -14.95 0.12 -12.54
C ASP A 383 -14.05 -1.02 -13.00
N GLY A 384 -13.31 -0.80 -14.10
CA GLY A 384 -12.31 -1.76 -14.58
C GLY A 384 -11.25 -2.06 -13.52
N PHE A 385 -10.82 -1.05 -12.76
CA PHE A 385 -9.87 -1.23 -11.66
C PHE A 385 -10.45 -2.00 -10.47
N LEU A 386 -11.71 -1.76 -10.10
CA LEU A 386 -12.37 -2.52 -9.04
C LEU A 386 -12.47 -4.01 -9.38
N ILE A 387 -12.82 -4.33 -10.62
CA ILE A 387 -12.86 -5.71 -11.12
C ILE A 387 -11.43 -6.29 -11.18
N PHE A 388 -10.44 -5.50 -11.60
CA PHE A 388 -9.03 -5.89 -11.57
C PHE A 388 -8.56 -6.29 -10.16
N LEU A 389 -9.04 -5.63 -9.10
CA LEU A 389 -8.73 -6.03 -7.71
C LEU A 389 -9.34 -7.38 -7.33
N ASN A 390 -10.56 -7.69 -7.79
CA ASN A 390 -11.16 -9.02 -7.61
C ASN A 390 -10.33 -10.09 -8.35
N HIS A 391 -9.87 -9.77 -9.56
CA HIS A 391 -9.02 -10.64 -10.35
C HIS A 391 -7.67 -10.91 -9.67
N GLU A 392 -7.04 -9.86 -9.12
CA GLU A 392 -5.83 -9.95 -8.30
C GLU A 392 -6.03 -10.87 -7.08
N HIS A 393 -7.17 -10.73 -6.38
CA HIS A 393 -7.58 -11.61 -5.28
C HIS A 393 -7.74 -13.07 -5.73
N ASN A 394 -8.36 -13.32 -6.88
CA ASN A 394 -8.51 -14.67 -7.41
C ASN A 394 -7.17 -15.34 -7.75
N HIS A 395 -6.20 -14.56 -8.25
CA HIS A 395 -4.83 -15.04 -8.43
C HIS A 395 -4.12 -15.35 -7.10
N ALA A 396 -4.32 -14.51 -6.08
CA ALA A 396 -3.81 -14.77 -4.72
C ALA A 396 -4.38 -16.07 -4.14
N ARG A 397 -5.67 -16.36 -4.37
CA ARG A 397 -6.29 -17.65 -3.99
C ARG A 397 -5.60 -18.85 -4.63
N GLY A 398 -5.15 -18.73 -5.88
CA GLY A 398 -4.38 -19.78 -6.56
C GLY A 398 -3.05 -20.08 -5.85
N LEU A 399 -2.33 -19.04 -5.43
CA LEU A 399 -1.09 -19.20 -4.65
C LEU A 399 -1.38 -19.68 -3.21
N HIS A 400 -2.49 -19.27 -2.62
CA HIS A 400 -2.96 -19.76 -1.33
C HIS A 400 -3.26 -21.27 -1.39
N ALA A 401 -3.83 -21.78 -2.49
CA ALA A 401 -4.01 -23.23 -2.69
C ALA A 401 -2.66 -23.98 -2.59
N ALA A 402 -1.65 -23.50 -3.30
CA ALA A 402 -0.31 -24.07 -3.26
C ALA A 402 0.30 -24.00 -1.85
N ALA A 403 0.09 -22.88 -1.12
CA ALA A 403 0.54 -22.75 0.25
C ALA A 403 -0.13 -23.77 1.21
N LEU A 404 -1.42 -24.05 1.01
CA LEU A 404 -2.15 -25.08 1.78
C LEU A 404 -1.64 -26.49 1.46
N GLU A 405 -1.45 -26.81 0.18
CA GLU A 405 -0.92 -28.11 -0.27
C GLU A 405 0.49 -28.38 0.25
N LEU A 406 1.31 -27.33 0.37
CA LEU A 406 2.66 -27.40 0.93
C LEU A 406 2.70 -27.30 2.46
N HIS A 407 1.55 -27.26 3.13
CA HIS A 407 1.42 -27.09 4.58
C HIS A 407 2.15 -25.83 5.11
N MET A 408 2.23 -24.79 4.29
CA MET A 408 2.80 -23.50 4.65
C MET A 408 1.79 -22.57 5.30
N THR A 409 0.49 -22.84 5.21
CA THR A 409 -0.53 -22.09 5.94
C THR A 409 -1.66 -23.01 6.36
N ALA A 410 -2.37 -22.63 7.43
CA ALA A 410 -3.60 -23.27 7.86
C ALA A 410 -4.82 -22.32 7.73
N LYS A 411 -4.62 -21.09 7.23
CA LYS A 411 -5.67 -20.10 7.05
C LYS A 411 -6.67 -20.62 6.01
N ALA A 412 -7.97 -20.50 6.31
CA ALA A 412 -8.99 -20.89 5.37
C ALA A 412 -8.96 -19.98 4.14
N MET A 413 -9.12 -20.56 2.95
CA MET A 413 -9.15 -19.79 1.72
C MET A 413 -10.45 -19.00 1.61
N SER A 414 -10.34 -17.69 1.41
CA SER A 414 -11.47 -16.82 1.11
C SER A 414 -12.19 -17.23 -0.19
N PRO A 415 -13.49 -16.94 -0.32
CA PRO A 415 -14.23 -17.24 -1.55
C PRO A 415 -13.69 -16.46 -2.76
N ALA A 416 -13.95 -17.01 -3.95
CA ALA A 416 -13.69 -16.31 -5.20
C ALA A 416 -14.57 -15.06 -5.30
N LEU A 417 -14.05 -14.01 -5.92
CA LEU A 417 -14.84 -12.84 -6.27
C LEU A 417 -15.12 -12.84 -7.78
N PRO A 418 -16.31 -12.40 -8.22
CA PRO A 418 -16.58 -12.24 -9.65
C PRO A 418 -15.60 -11.22 -10.25
N ASP A 419 -14.93 -11.63 -11.33
CA ASP A 419 -13.97 -10.82 -12.09
C ASP A 419 -14.37 -10.67 -13.57
N ASP A 420 -15.62 -11.00 -13.89
CA ASP A 420 -16.24 -10.68 -15.16
C ASP A 420 -16.55 -9.17 -15.26
N LEU A 421 -16.55 -8.65 -16.48
CA LEU A 421 -16.83 -7.25 -16.78
C LEU A 421 -18.34 -6.95 -16.65
N SER A 422 -18.88 -7.04 -15.42
CA SER A 422 -20.27 -6.85 -15.06
C SER A 422 -20.46 -5.89 -13.88
N LYS A 423 -21.68 -5.40 -13.69
CA LYS A 423 -21.99 -4.49 -12.57
C LYS A 423 -21.94 -5.23 -11.23
N GLU A 424 -22.34 -6.50 -11.25
CA GLU A 424 -22.30 -7.40 -10.11
C GLU A 424 -20.87 -7.58 -9.59
N ALA A 425 -19.88 -7.64 -10.48
CA ALA A 425 -18.47 -7.69 -10.14
C ALA A 425 -17.97 -6.40 -9.47
N VAL A 426 -18.37 -5.23 -9.99
CA VAL A 426 -18.07 -3.92 -9.39
C VAL A 426 -18.63 -3.82 -7.97
N GLU A 427 -19.89 -4.21 -7.78
CA GLU A 427 -20.51 -4.20 -6.45
C GLU A 427 -19.82 -5.16 -5.48
N ALA A 428 -19.41 -6.35 -5.95
CA ALA A 428 -18.67 -7.30 -5.14
C ALA A 428 -17.31 -6.74 -4.69
N ALA A 429 -16.61 -6.02 -5.58
CA ALA A 429 -15.36 -5.34 -5.24
C ALA A 429 -15.56 -4.26 -4.17
N LEU A 430 -16.58 -3.41 -4.31
CA LEU A 430 -16.91 -2.38 -3.32
C LEU A 430 -17.26 -2.99 -1.95
N ARG A 431 -18.03 -4.10 -1.94
CA ARG A 431 -18.34 -4.84 -0.71
C ARG A 431 -17.08 -5.43 -0.06
N ALA A 432 -16.17 -5.98 -0.85
CA ALA A 432 -14.90 -6.52 -0.36
C ALA A 432 -14.01 -5.43 0.27
N LEU A 433 -13.97 -4.24 -0.32
CA LEU A 433 -13.21 -3.09 0.19
C LEU A 433 -13.80 -2.52 1.50
N GLY A 434 -15.12 -2.47 1.61
CA GLY A 434 -15.84 -1.91 2.76
C GLY A 434 -15.81 -2.76 4.05
N GLY A 435 -15.10 -3.88 4.05
CA GLY A 435 -15.02 -4.84 5.15
C GLY A 435 -16.29 -5.69 5.24
N GLY A 436 -16.19 -6.92 4.75
CA GLY A 436 -17.18 -7.98 5.01
C GLY A 436 -17.09 -8.48 6.45
N GLY A 437 -17.56 -7.66 7.40
CA GLY A 437 -17.95 -8.16 8.71
C GLY A 437 -19.19 -9.03 8.51
N GLY A 438 -19.11 -10.30 8.89
CA GLY A 438 -20.24 -11.20 8.91
C GLY A 438 -21.28 -10.69 9.91
N ASP A 439 -22.37 -10.15 9.39
CA ASP A 439 -23.64 -10.14 10.10
C ASP A 439 -24.41 -11.38 9.64
N GLU A 440 -24.47 -12.39 10.52
CA GLU A 440 -25.62 -13.28 10.51
C GLU A 440 -26.90 -12.42 10.46
N GLU A 441 -27.84 -12.84 9.61
CA GLU A 441 -29.15 -12.23 9.47
C GLU A 441 -29.80 -11.92 10.83
N VAL A 442 -29.72 -10.66 11.27
CA VAL A 442 -30.69 -10.15 12.23
C VAL A 442 -31.88 -9.65 11.43
N LYS A 443 -32.80 -10.58 11.16
CA LYS A 443 -34.20 -10.28 10.81
C LYS A 443 -34.73 -9.25 11.80
N SER A 444 -34.95 -8.02 11.34
CA SER A 444 -35.79 -7.08 12.07
C SER A 444 -36.68 -6.28 11.13
N GLY A 445 -37.99 -6.45 11.34
CA GLY A 445 -38.90 -5.31 11.39
C GLY A 445 -39.31 -4.67 10.06
N LYS A 446 -40.26 -5.33 9.40
CA LYS A 446 -41.25 -4.71 8.49
C LYS A 446 -41.79 -3.40 9.07
N SER A 447 -41.39 -2.26 8.53
CA SER A 447 -42.08 -0.98 8.74
C SER A 447 -42.76 -0.55 7.43
N LYS A 448 -44.08 -0.69 7.43
CA LYS A 448 -44.97 -0.03 6.47
C LYS A 448 -45.00 1.46 6.81
N SER A 449 -44.76 2.31 5.84
CA SER A 449 -45.43 3.61 5.77
C SER A 449 -45.95 3.81 4.35
N LYS A 450 -47.27 3.62 4.22
CA LYS A 450 -48.05 4.29 3.18
C LYS A 450 -48.23 5.72 3.69
N ASP A 451 -47.91 6.71 2.86
CA ASP A 451 -48.89 7.77 2.66
C ASP A 451 -48.78 8.42 1.29
N LYS A 452 -49.95 8.85 0.85
CA LYS A 452 -50.38 9.09 -0.53
C LYS A 452 -50.81 10.55 -0.61
N SER A 453 -50.23 11.33 -1.51
CA SER A 453 -50.82 12.62 -1.90
C SER A 453 -50.75 12.82 -3.42
N LYS A 454 -51.94 13.01 -3.98
CA LYS A 454 -52.26 13.35 -5.37
C LYS A 454 -52.11 14.86 -5.61
N SER A 455 -51.71 15.23 -6.82
CA SER A 455 -52.23 16.39 -7.57
C SER A 455 -51.88 16.20 -9.06
N LYS A 456 -52.80 15.70 -9.90
CA LYS A 456 -53.68 16.47 -10.81
C LYS A 456 -52.99 17.66 -11.49
N GLY A 457 -52.77 17.51 -12.80
CA GLY A 457 -52.10 18.49 -13.64
C GLY A 457 -52.96 19.64 -14.16
N SER A 458 -52.36 20.41 -15.07
CA SER A 458 -53.03 21.27 -16.03
C SER A 458 -52.16 21.40 -17.28
N LYS A 459 -52.84 21.30 -18.43
CA LYS A 459 -52.37 21.60 -19.78
C LYS A 459 -51.91 23.06 -19.85
N ASP A 460 -50.91 23.33 -20.69
CA ASP A 460 -51.13 24.25 -21.82
C ASP A 460 -50.23 23.94 -23.02
N LYS A 461 -50.84 24.10 -24.20
CA LYS A 461 -50.25 24.01 -25.56
C LYS A 461 -49.43 25.32 -25.81
N ALA A 462 -48.56 25.52 -26.79
CA ALA A 462 -48.41 24.96 -28.14
C ALA A 462 -47.06 25.42 -28.76
N SER A 463 -46.60 24.66 -29.76
CA SER A 463 -45.83 25.10 -30.95
C SER A 463 -44.36 25.53 -30.73
N LYS A 464 -43.36 25.08 -31.50
CA LYS A 464 -43.35 24.83 -32.95
C LYS A 464 -42.08 24.04 -33.31
N SER A 465 -42.24 22.85 -33.87
CA SER A 465 -41.20 22.15 -34.63
C SER A 465 -41.38 22.46 -36.12
N LYS A 466 -40.28 22.71 -36.85
CA LYS A 466 -40.19 22.53 -38.30
C LYS A 466 -38.71 22.40 -38.71
N LYS A 467 -38.25 21.15 -38.76
CA LYS A 467 -37.26 20.71 -39.76
C LYS A 467 -38.04 20.42 -41.04
N ASN A 468 -37.59 20.94 -42.17
CA ASN A 468 -37.91 20.38 -43.47
C ASN A 468 -36.62 20.37 -44.29
N ASP A 469 -36.13 19.16 -44.52
CA ASP A 469 -35.15 18.81 -45.52
C ASP A 469 -35.93 18.00 -46.56
N SER A 470 -35.87 18.38 -47.83
CA SER A 470 -36.48 17.63 -48.94
C SER A 470 -35.83 18.05 -50.24
N SER A 471 -34.76 17.33 -50.56
CA SER A 471 -34.22 17.18 -51.89
C SER A 471 -35.01 16.10 -52.63
N LYS A 472 -35.51 16.37 -53.85
CA LYS A 472 -35.79 15.33 -54.85
C LYS A 472 -36.02 15.90 -56.25
N GLY A 473 -35.31 15.33 -57.23
CA GLY A 473 -35.85 15.14 -58.57
C GLY A 473 -34.88 15.39 -59.72
N GLY A 474 -34.24 14.34 -60.23
CA GLY A 474 -33.53 14.40 -61.51
C GLY A 474 -32.76 13.13 -61.86
N LYS A 475 -33.47 12.07 -62.28
CA LYS A 475 -32.90 10.83 -62.84
C LYS A 475 -32.11 11.13 -64.13
N SER A 476 -31.01 10.40 -64.39
CA SER A 476 -30.84 9.53 -65.58
C SER A 476 -29.44 8.93 -65.77
N LYS A 477 -29.44 7.62 -66.02
CA LYS A 477 -28.54 6.79 -66.84
C LYS A 477 -27.09 6.60 -66.38
N GLY A 478 -26.80 5.34 -66.02
CA GLY A 478 -25.45 4.86 -65.78
C GLY A 478 -24.68 4.50 -67.06
N SER A 479 -23.38 4.26 -66.88
CA SER A 479 -22.59 3.30 -67.66
C SER A 479 -21.29 3.00 -66.91
N LYS A 480 -21.02 1.71 -66.77
CA LYS A 480 -19.76 1.12 -66.28
C LYS A 480 -18.59 1.55 -67.17
N LYS A 481 -17.43 1.88 -66.58
CA LYS A 481 -16.14 1.26 -66.94
C LYS A 481 -15.01 1.64 -65.97
N LYS A 482 -14.24 0.61 -65.61
CA LYS A 482 -12.99 0.65 -64.83
C LYS A 482 -11.85 1.40 -65.54
N LYS A 483 -11.10 2.17 -64.74
CA LYS A 483 -9.64 2.47 -64.72
C LYS A 483 -9.54 3.57 -63.64
N LYS A 484 -8.74 3.50 -62.58
CA LYS A 484 -7.43 2.90 -62.34
C LYS A 484 -7.39 2.41 -60.89
#